data_AF-A0A1D3MX47-F1
#
_entry.id   AF-A0A1D3MX47-F1
#
_cell.length_a   1.000
_cell.length_b   1.000
_cell.length_c   1.000
_cell.angle_alpha   90.00
_cell.angle_beta   90.00
_cell.angle_gamma   90.00
#
_symmetry.space_group_name_H-M   'P 1'
#
loop_
_entity.id
_entity.type
_entity.pdbx_description
1 polymer ?
#
loop_
_entity_poly.entity_id
_entity_poly.type
_entity_poly.pdbx_seq_one_letter_code
_entity_poly.pdbx_strand_id
1 'polypeptide(L)'
;MKKIIASLSAAAFLILPFNGLVQAEEKKVESTVHDKAKVSSKSFSPASLNPNANTLAAAPYYAAKSTFSYSNGGISTSDSYTSSSRSSKKSIDYIYAKAKIYVNGIFKTSSSEGNYNSSHAGAQGFAGETWFEDGETYGNHKFQHSGYQTWEPDTYGT
;
A
#
# COMPACT_ATOMS: atom_id res chain seq x y z
N MET A 1 -2.27 91.86 -10.88
CA MET A 1 -1.92 91.41 -9.50
C MET A 1 -1.51 89.94 -9.57
N LYS A 2 -0.53 89.57 -8.74
CA LYS A 2 0.27 88.33 -8.82
C LYS A 2 -0.55 87.04 -8.69
N LYS A 3 -0.19 86.03 -9.48
CA LYS A 3 -0.59 84.63 -9.33
C LYS A 3 0.20 83.98 -8.18
N ILE A 4 -0.39 83.00 -7.49
CA ILE A 4 0.11 81.64 -7.20
C ILE A 4 -0.84 81.02 -6.16
N ILE A 5 -1.51 79.93 -6.54
CA ILE A 5 -2.37 79.11 -5.68
C ILE A 5 -1.51 77.96 -5.16
N ALA A 6 -1.57 77.73 -3.84
CA ALA A 6 -0.83 76.69 -3.12
C ALA A 6 -1.26 75.28 -3.55
N SER A 7 -0.28 74.40 -3.71
CA SER A 7 -0.45 72.98 -4.03
C SER A 7 -1.04 72.20 -2.85
N LEU A 8 -2.16 71.54 -3.05
CA LEU A 8 -2.69 70.53 -2.13
C LEU A 8 -2.27 69.14 -2.65
N SER A 9 -1.31 68.51 -1.96
CA SER A 9 -0.94 67.11 -2.22
C SER A 9 -1.82 66.22 -1.36
N ALA A 10 -2.70 65.42 -1.96
CA ALA A 10 -3.43 64.36 -1.30
C ALA A 10 -2.98 63.02 -1.88
N ALA A 11 -2.18 62.28 -1.11
CA ALA A 11 -1.80 60.91 -1.41
C ALA A 11 -2.98 59.99 -1.06
N ALA A 12 -3.58 59.36 -2.07
CA ALA A 12 -4.57 58.30 -1.87
C ALA A 12 -3.84 56.96 -1.68
N PHE A 13 -3.82 56.43 -0.46
CA PHE A 13 -3.43 55.06 -0.19
C PHE A 13 -4.56 54.12 -0.60
N LEU A 14 -4.35 53.41 -1.71
CA LEU A 14 -5.20 52.30 -2.16
C LEU A 14 -4.88 51.08 -1.29
N ILE A 15 -5.78 50.73 -0.37
CA ILE A 15 -5.75 49.45 0.34
C ILE A 15 -6.61 48.47 -0.45
N LEU A 16 -5.98 47.52 -1.14
CA LEU A 16 -6.69 46.41 -1.77
C LEU A 16 -6.90 45.29 -0.72
N PRO A 17 -8.12 44.76 -0.56
CA PRO A 17 -8.33 43.59 0.29
C PRO A 17 -7.74 42.35 -0.40
N PHE A 18 -6.74 41.76 0.23
CA PHE A 18 -6.29 40.41 -0.11
C PHE A 18 -7.39 39.42 0.27
N ASN A 19 -8.19 39.00 -0.72
CA ASN A 19 -8.95 37.77 -0.60
C ASN A 19 -7.94 36.62 -0.61
N GLY A 20 -7.60 36.13 0.57
CA GLY A 20 -6.79 34.93 0.71
C GLY A 20 -7.54 33.74 0.12
N LEU A 21 -7.19 33.36 -1.11
CA LEU A 21 -7.47 32.01 -1.59
C LEU A 21 -6.63 31.07 -0.72
N VAL A 22 -7.28 30.40 0.23
CA VAL A 22 -6.72 29.18 0.81
C VAL A 22 -6.73 28.14 -0.30
N GLN A 23 -5.62 28.04 -1.02
CA GLN A 23 -5.39 26.95 -1.94
C GLN A 23 -5.29 25.69 -1.06
N ALA A 24 -6.35 24.88 -1.06
CA ALA A 24 -6.34 23.59 -0.40
C ALA A 24 -5.15 22.80 -0.94
N GLU A 25 -4.18 22.52 -0.07
CA GLU A 25 -3.02 21.71 -0.42
C GLU A 25 -3.56 20.35 -0.90
N GLU A 26 -3.37 20.04 -2.18
CA GLU A 26 -3.72 18.72 -2.71
C GLU A 26 -2.90 17.69 -1.92
N LYS A 27 -3.57 16.94 -1.04
CA LYS A 27 -2.95 15.92 -0.21
C LYS A 27 -2.31 14.88 -1.14
N LYS A 28 -1.00 14.96 -1.29
CA LYS A 28 -0.22 14.04 -2.11
C LYS A 28 -0.38 12.62 -1.56
N VAL A 29 -0.98 11.73 -2.35
CA VAL A 29 -1.07 10.31 -2.03
C VAL A 29 0.32 9.68 -2.23
N GLU A 30 0.83 9.00 -1.21
CA GLU A 30 2.12 8.29 -1.31
C GLU A 30 2.03 7.17 -2.34
N SER A 31 3.07 6.98 -3.16
CA SER A 31 3.07 5.95 -4.20
C SER A 31 3.14 4.53 -3.65
N THR A 32 3.74 4.36 -2.47
CA THR A 32 4.01 3.05 -1.85
C THR A 32 3.69 3.11 -0.36
N VAL A 33 2.95 2.13 0.13
CA VAL A 33 2.64 1.96 1.55
C VAL A 33 3.41 0.75 2.08
N HIS A 34 4.34 0.99 3.01
CA HIS A 34 5.09 -0.06 3.69
C HIS A 34 4.41 -0.42 5.02
N ASP A 35 3.79 -1.59 5.09
CA ASP A 35 3.05 -2.03 6.27
C ASP A 35 3.83 -3.13 7.02
N LYS A 36 4.65 -2.71 7.98
CA LYS A 36 5.64 -3.57 8.66
C LYS A 36 5.15 -4.29 9.91
N ALA A 37 3.91 -4.04 10.34
CA ALA A 37 3.35 -4.75 11.51
C ALA A 37 3.28 -6.26 11.25
N LYS A 38 3.80 -7.11 12.13
CA LYS A 38 3.84 -8.56 11.86
C LYS A 38 2.61 -9.25 12.44
N VAL A 39 1.58 -9.42 11.61
CA VAL A 39 0.37 -10.20 11.92
C VAL A 39 0.12 -11.24 10.83
N SER A 40 -0.64 -12.29 11.13
CA SER A 40 -0.81 -13.44 10.23
C SER A 40 -1.61 -13.14 8.97
N SER A 41 -2.51 -12.16 9.04
CA SER A 41 -3.38 -11.78 7.93
C SER A 41 -3.57 -10.27 7.90
N LYS A 42 -3.53 -9.71 6.70
CA LYS A 42 -3.73 -8.29 6.43
C LYS A 42 -4.57 -8.08 5.19
N SER A 43 -5.15 -6.89 5.11
CA SER A 43 -5.83 -6.45 3.91
C SER A 43 -5.72 -4.96 3.71
N PHE A 44 -5.79 -4.55 2.45
CA PHE A 44 -5.59 -3.16 2.08
C PHE A 44 -6.45 -2.79 0.86
N SER A 45 -7.01 -1.58 0.88
CA SER A 45 -7.62 -0.95 -0.29
C SER A 45 -6.73 0.22 -0.69
N PRO A 46 -6.02 0.15 -1.83
CA PRO A 46 -5.11 1.20 -2.24
C PRO A 46 -5.89 2.44 -2.68
N ALA A 47 -5.37 3.62 -2.34
CA ALA A 47 -5.88 4.86 -2.89
C ALA A 47 -5.45 5.04 -4.35
N SER A 48 -6.23 5.81 -5.11
CA SER A 48 -5.81 6.28 -6.43
C SER A 48 -4.63 7.24 -6.29
N LEU A 49 -3.64 7.13 -7.18
CA LEU A 49 -2.54 8.09 -7.30
C LEU A 49 -3.01 9.42 -7.93
N ASN A 50 -4.14 9.40 -8.63
CA ASN A 50 -4.80 10.58 -9.15
C ASN A 50 -6.27 10.58 -8.70
N PRO A 51 -6.58 11.11 -7.50
CA PRO A 51 -7.94 11.08 -6.95
C PRO A 51 -8.94 11.89 -7.78
N ASN A 52 -8.47 12.82 -8.62
CA ASN A 52 -9.31 13.67 -9.48
C ASN A 52 -9.61 13.03 -10.85
N ALA A 53 -9.02 11.87 -11.16
CA ALA A 53 -9.27 11.17 -12.42
C ALA A 53 -10.54 10.30 -12.32
N ASN A 54 -11.61 10.72 -13.00
CA ASN A 54 -12.90 10.02 -13.06
C ASN A 54 -12.91 8.71 -13.87
N THR A 55 -11.75 8.22 -14.33
CA THR A 55 -11.65 7.15 -15.34
C THR A 55 -10.93 5.89 -14.89
N LEU A 56 -10.56 5.76 -13.62
CA LEU A 56 -9.80 4.60 -13.14
C LEU A 56 -10.70 3.38 -12.91
N ALA A 57 -10.22 2.21 -13.34
CA ALA A 57 -10.89 0.93 -13.13
C ALA A 57 -10.96 0.61 -11.62
N ALA A 58 -12.13 0.25 -11.10
CA ALA A 58 -12.39 0.05 -9.66
C ALA A 58 -11.20 -0.51 -8.86
N ALA A 59 -10.84 0.16 -7.75
CA ALA A 59 -9.67 -0.19 -6.96
C ALA A 59 -9.69 -1.68 -6.55
N PRO A 60 -8.57 -2.41 -6.71
CA PRO A 60 -8.49 -3.77 -6.22
C PRO A 60 -8.49 -3.78 -4.69
N TYR A 61 -8.83 -4.91 -4.10
CA TYR A 61 -8.71 -5.15 -2.67
C TYR A 61 -7.69 -6.25 -2.42
N TYR A 62 -6.65 -5.95 -1.66
CA TYR A 62 -5.53 -6.85 -1.42
C TYR A 62 -5.68 -7.60 -0.11
N ALA A 63 -5.22 -8.85 -0.09
CA ALA A 63 -5.09 -9.66 1.11
C ALA A 63 -3.73 -10.37 1.11
N ALA A 64 -3.04 -10.31 2.25
CA ALA A 64 -1.77 -10.99 2.49
C ALA A 64 -1.91 -11.90 3.70
N LYS A 65 -1.39 -13.11 3.64
CA LYS A 65 -1.45 -14.08 4.75
C LYS A 65 -0.16 -14.87 4.86
N SER A 66 0.29 -15.13 6.09
CA SER A 66 1.28 -16.16 6.41
C SER A 66 0.74 -17.12 7.46
N THR A 67 1.11 -18.39 7.34
CA THR A 67 0.76 -19.45 8.29
C THR A 67 1.89 -20.46 8.31
N PHE A 68 2.06 -21.13 9.44
CA PHE A 68 2.85 -22.36 9.51
C PHE A 68 1.91 -23.52 9.84
N SER A 69 2.20 -24.71 9.33
CA SER A 69 1.58 -25.95 9.81
C SER A 69 2.58 -27.11 9.71
N TYR A 70 2.48 -28.08 10.61
CA TYR A 70 3.37 -29.23 10.63
C TYR A 70 3.36 -30.05 9.33
N SER A 71 2.19 -30.16 8.69
CA SER A 71 2.01 -30.93 7.46
C SER A 71 2.54 -30.22 6.21
N ASN A 72 2.43 -28.88 6.16
CA ASN A 72 2.66 -28.11 4.94
C ASN A 72 3.89 -27.20 5.05
N GLY A 73 4.52 -27.14 6.23
CA GLY A 73 5.53 -26.15 6.56
C GLY A 73 4.97 -24.74 6.57
N GLY A 74 5.79 -23.79 6.12
CA GLY A 74 5.43 -22.39 6.05
C GLY A 74 4.81 -22.02 4.71
N ILE A 75 3.71 -21.28 4.76
CA ILE A 75 2.98 -20.79 3.60
C ILE A 75 2.79 -19.28 3.73
N SER A 76 2.98 -18.56 2.62
CA SER A 76 2.69 -17.14 2.47
C SER A 76 1.93 -16.93 1.18
N THR A 77 0.76 -16.30 1.24
CA THR A 77 -0.09 -16.03 0.07
C THR A 77 -0.41 -14.55 -0.06
N SER A 78 -0.50 -14.12 -1.31
CA SER A 78 -0.95 -12.80 -1.73
C SER A 78 -2.11 -12.97 -2.69
N ASP A 79 -3.22 -12.30 -2.40
CA ASP A 79 -4.44 -12.39 -3.18
C ASP A 79 -5.02 -11.00 -3.46
N SER A 80 -5.53 -10.79 -4.67
CA SER A 80 -6.26 -9.57 -5.03
C SER A 80 -7.69 -9.87 -5.50
N TYR A 81 -8.60 -9.00 -5.07
CA TYR A 81 -10.04 -9.13 -5.25
C TYR A 81 -10.62 -7.86 -5.84
N THR A 82 -11.83 -7.96 -6.37
CA THR A 82 -12.59 -6.80 -6.88
C THR A 82 -13.11 -5.90 -5.77
N SER A 83 -13.25 -6.43 -4.53
CA SER A 83 -13.75 -5.69 -3.37
C SER A 83 -13.43 -6.40 -2.06
N SER A 84 -13.74 -5.75 -0.94
CA SER A 84 -13.52 -6.26 0.42
C SER A 84 -14.32 -7.51 0.78
N SER A 85 -15.39 -7.83 0.04
CA SER A 85 -16.16 -9.07 0.22
C SER A 85 -15.39 -10.32 -0.23
N ARG A 86 -14.31 -10.15 -1.02
CA ARG A 86 -13.44 -11.22 -1.53
C ARG A 86 -14.17 -12.30 -2.34
N SER A 87 -15.34 -11.97 -2.90
CA SER A 87 -16.16 -12.92 -3.69
C SER A 87 -15.61 -13.18 -5.09
N SER A 88 -14.87 -12.24 -5.67
CA SER A 88 -14.30 -12.34 -7.00
C SER A 88 -12.87 -11.84 -7.03
N LYS A 89 -12.00 -12.60 -7.71
CA LYS A 89 -10.59 -12.27 -7.91
C LYS A 89 -10.43 -11.16 -8.93
N LYS A 90 -9.41 -10.33 -8.76
CA LYS A 90 -9.04 -9.28 -9.71
C LYS A 90 -7.58 -9.41 -10.06
N SER A 91 -7.26 -9.67 -11.33
CA SER A 91 -5.89 -9.62 -11.79
C SER A 91 -5.33 -8.20 -11.66
N ILE A 92 -4.10 -8.10 -11.21
CA ILE A 92 -3.33 -6.86 -11.12
C ILE A 92 -2.00 -7.01 -11.84
N ASP A 93 -1.32 -5.89 -12.04
CA ASP A 93 -0.13 -5.81 -12.89
C ASP A 93 0.98 -6.70 -12.33
N TYR A 94 1.20 -6.66 -11.01
CA TYR A 94 2.16 -7.50 -10.33
C TYR A 94 1.73 -7.86 -8.91
N ILE A 95 1.86 -9.13 -8.56
CA ILE A 95 1.60 -9.67 -7.24
C ILE A 95 2.74 -10.60 -6.81
N TYR A 96 3.18 -10.48 -5.56
CA TYR A 96 4.33 -11.22 -5.03
C TYR A 96 4.05 -11.74 -3.62
N ALA A 97 4.52 -12.94 -3.33
CA ALA A 97 4.58 -13.52 -2.00
C ALA A 97 5.96 -14.16 -1.76
N LYS A 98 6.47 -14.00 -0.56
CA LYS A 98 7.65 -14.71 -0.05
C LYS A 98 7.31 -15.34 1.28
N ALA A 99 7.74 -16.58 1.49
CA ALA A 99 7.74 -17.24 2.78
C ALA A 99 9.19 -17.42 3.25
N LYS A 100 9.51 -16.99 4.47
CA LYS A 100 10.74 -17.36 5.18
C LYS A 100 10.36 -18.17 6.39
N ILE A 101 10.97 -19.34 6.53
CA ILE A 101 10.51 -20.35 7.47
C ILE A 101 11.60 -20.60 8.50
N TYR A 102 11.19 -20.55 9.76
CA TYR A 102 12.04 -20.82 10.91
C TYR A 102 11.41 -21.92 11.74
N VAL A 103 12.24 -22.68 12.42
CA VAL A 103 11.81 -23.69 13.38
C VAL A 103 12.72 -23.57 14.59
N ASN A 104 12.13 -23.38 15.77
CA ASN A 104 12.82 -23.05 17.01
C ASN A 104 13.77 -21.83 16.83
N GLY A 105 13.32 -20.82 16.08
CA GLY A 105 14.10 -19.62 15.74
C GLY A 105 15.23 -19.84 14.72
N ILE A 106 15.46 -21.06 14.24
CA ILE A 106 16.51 -21.38 13.25
C ILE A 106 15.92 -21.30 11.84
N PHE A 107 16.54 -20.50 10.97
CA PHE A 107 16.17 -20.44 9.56
C PHE A 107 16.31 -21.81 8.90
N LYS A 108 15.24 -22.29 8.27
CA LYS A 108 15.24 -23.58 7.55
C LYS A 108 15.27 -23.37 6.05
N THR A 109 14.34 -22.58 5.53
CA THR A 109 14.20 -22.37 4.09
C THR A 109 13.40 -21.12 3.77
N SER A 110 13.41 -20.72 2.50
CA SER A 110 12.53 -19.69 1.98
C SER A 110 12.14 -19.98 0.54
N SER A 111 10.95 -19.56 0.15
CA SER A 111 10.47 -19.60 -1.23
C SER A 111 9.76 -18.30 -1.57
N SER A 112 9.63 -18.00 -2.86
CA SER A 112 8.90 -16.84 -3.33
C SER A 112 8.30 -17.07 -4.70
N GLU A 113 7.18 -16.43 -4.94
CA GLU A 113 6.50 -16.39 -6.23
C GLU A 113 6.12 -14.95 -6.56
N GLY A 114 6.30 -14.57 -7.83
CA GLY A 114 5.91 -13.27 -8.36
C GLY A 114 5.25 -13.47 -9.72
N ASN A 115 4.03 -12.96 -9.87
CA ASN A 115 3.21 -13.15 -11.06
C ASN A 115 2.76 -11.81 -11.63
N TYR A 116 2.79 -11.70 -12.95
CA TYR A 116 2.22 -10.55 -13.69
C TYR A 116 0.81 -10.87 -14.17
N ASN A 117 -0.05 -9.85 -14.26
CA ASN A 117 -1.45 -9.99 -14.72
C ASN A 117 -2.22 -11.09 -13.98
N SER A 118 -1.90 -11.30 -12.70
CA SER A 118 -2.43 -12.37 -11.87
C SER A 118 -3.18 -11.79 -10.68
N SER A 119 -4.07 -12.59 -10.11
CA SER A 119 -4.77 -12.27 -8.87
C SER A 119 -4.21 -13.00 -7.64
N HIS A 120 -3.15 -13.78 -7.85
CA HIS A 120 -2.58 -14.65 -6.82
C HIS A 120 -1.06 -14.78 -6.98
N ALA A 121 -0.38 -14.84 -5.83
CA ALA A 121 0.96 -15.41 -5.70
C ALA A 121 1.04 -16.21 -4.39
N GLY A 122 1.62 -17.40 -4.45
CA GLY A 122 1.76 -18.32 -3.33
C GLY A 122 3.19 -18.81 -3.18
N ALA A 123 3.74 -18.72 -1.97
CA ALA A 123 5.05 -19.25 -1.63
C ALA A 123 4.91 -20.24 -0.47
N GLN A 124 5.39 -21.46 -0.68
CA GLN A 124 5.39 -22.52 0.33
C GLN A 124 6.79 -23.14 0.44
N GLY A 125 7.17 -23.55 1.65
CA GLY A 125 8.37 -24.33 1.89
C GLY A 125 8.15 -25.36 2.98
N PHE A 126 8.73 -26.54 2.82
CA PHE A 126 8.68 -27.58 3.83
C PHE A 126 9.92 -27.49 4.73
N ALA A 127 9.71 -27.54 6.05
CA ALA A 127 10.78 -27.40 7.05
C ALA A 127 11.28 -28.74 7.62
N GLY A 128 10.75 -29.86 7.15
CA GLY A 128 10.98 -31.19 7.72
C GLY A 128 9.87 -31.62 8.68
N GLU A 129 10.01 -32.82 9.27
CA GLU A 129 9.14 -33.28 10.35
C GLU A 129 9.38 -32.44 11.61
N THR A 130 8.40 -31.64 11.99
CA THR A 130 8.50 -30.61 13.06
C THR A 130 7.47 -30.86 14.16
N TRP A 131 7.04 -32.10 14.39
CA TRP A 131 5.83 -32.48 15.15
C TRP A 131 5.79 -31.99 16.62
N PHE A 132 6.93 -31.50 17.14
CA PHE A 132 7.08 -30.94 18.47
C PHE A 132 7.94 -29.66 18.49
N GLU A 133 8.15 -29.03 17.33
CA GLU A 133 9.01 -27.85 17.20
C GLU A 133 8.18 -26.61 16.88
N ASP A 134 8.56 -25.45 17.44
CA ASP A 134 7.86 -24.20 17.21
C ASP A 134 8.20 -23.65 15.82
N GLY A 135 7.26 -23.75 14.89
CA GLY A 135 7.40 -23.27 13.53
C GLY A 135 6.93 -21.83 13.36
N GLU A 136 7.67 -21.07 12.56
CA GLU A 136 7.36 -19.68 12.24
C GLU A 136 7.47 -19.44 10.73
N THR A 137 6.58 -18.62 10.19
CA THR A 137 6.62 -18.14 8.82
C THR A 137 6.53 -16.63 8.77
N TYR A 138 7.56 -16.00 8.22
CA TYR A 138 7.60 -14.57 7.95
C TYR A 138 7.31 -14.32 6.46
N GLY A 139 6.23 -13.60 6.20
CA GLY A 139 5.80 -13.23 4.86
C GLY A 139 6.31 -11.85 4.44
N ASN A 140 6.77 -11.73 3.19
CA ASN A 140 6.94 -10.44 2.53
C ASN A 140 6.08 -10.43 1.26
N HIS A 141 5.28 -9.39 1.05
CA HIS A 141 4.35 -9.33 -0.07
C HIS A 141 4.50 -8.02 -0.83
N LYS A 142 4.04 -8.02 -2.08
CA LYS A 142 3.94 -6.81 -2.90
C LYS A 142 2.72 -6.88 -3.81
N PHE A 143 1.99 -5.78 -3.90
CA PHE A 143 0.85 -5.61 -4.79
C PHE A 143 1.02 -4.32 -5.57
N GLN A 144 1.02 -4.40 -6.90
CA GLN A 144 1.14 -3.25 -7.80
C GLN A 144 0.05 -3.30 -8.85
N HIS A 145 -0.64 -2.17 -9.02
CA HIS A 145 -1.61 -1.97 -10.07
C HIS A 145 -1.57 -0.51 -10.51
N SER A 146 -1.50 -0.28 -11.82
CA SER A 146 -1.39 1.05 -12.40
C SER A 146 -2.51 1.96 -11.94
N GLY A 147 -2.15 3.21 -11.60
CA GLY A 147 -3.07 4.22 -11.08
C GLY A 147 -3.35 4.11 -9.58
N TYR A 148 -2.82 3.11 -8.87
CA TYR A 148 -3.06 2.88 -7.44
C TYR A 148 -1.77 2.80 -6.62
N GLN A 149 -1.88 3.03 -5.30
CA GLN A 149 -0.78 2.83 -4.38
C GLN A 149 -0.25 1.38 -4.45
N THR A 150 1.07 1.25 -4.50
CA THR A 150 1.74 -0.03 -4.24
C THR A 150 1.64 -0.35 -2.75
N TRP A 151 1.36 -1.61 -2.41
CA TRP A 151 1.33 -2.06 -1.01
C TRP A 151 2.39 -3.13 -0.77
N GLU A 152 3.21 -2.92 0.26
CA GLU A 152 4.30 -3.82 0.66
C GLU A 152 4.16 -4.20 2.14
N PRO A 153 3.28 -5.16 2.47
CA PRO A 153 3.12 -5.62 3.83
C PRO A 153 4.09 -6.75 4.18
N ASP A 154 4.44 -6.80 5.46
CA ASP A 154 5.01 -7.99 6.09
C ASP A 154 3.91 -8.73 6.88
N THR A 155 3.97 -10.06 6.90
CA THR A 155 3.08 -10.91 7.71
C THR A 155 3.87 -11.92 8.54
N TYR A 156 3.25 -12.49 9.56
CA TYR A 156 3.85 -13.48 10.46
C TYR A 156 2.82 -14.49 10.93
N GLY A 157 3.11 -15.78 10.76
CA GLY A 157 2.28 -16.87 11.26
C GLY A 157 3.11 -17.95 11.96
N THR A 158 2.46 -18.68 12.85
CA THR A 158 2.97 -19.84 13.61
C THR A 158 1.97 -20.97 13.53
#